data_AF-A0A3S4U6Y1-F1
#
_entry.id   AF-A0A3S4U6Y1-F1
#
_cell.length_a   1.000
_cell.length_b   1.000
_cell.length_c   1.000
_cell.angle_alpha   90.00
_cell.angle_beta   90.00
_cell.angle_gamma   90.00
#
_symmetry.space_group_name_H-M   'P 1'
#
loop_
_entity.id
_entity.type
_entity.pdbx_description
1 polymer ?
#
loop_
_entity_poly.entity_id
_entity_poly.type
_entity_poly.pdbx_seq_one_letter_code
_entity_poly.pdbx_strand_id
1 'polypeptide(L)'
;MIDDLKPGEDIGLINSNRPNTNLEHFRNGQLRATAAGTRSSYSSIARDYNGTYSAQRQELVESFEGYAVLQDCFVAAISRPIYREWLKMAIASQAINIPPEVDPNSLFNAVYSGPVMPWIDPVKEANAWAVRIRGGLATESQAVRASGFNPAEVKRRRIVEVEENRQAGLKFDTDLTNTQGLTNEKQMILSPKAMTIKTKTNNQSWFSIKAVTNDTADISIYDEIGFWGITAQQFSKDLKALGNNIRQINLHIHSPGGDVFDGIAIYNLLKNHPANKTVYIDGLAASMASVIAMVGNEVIMPENAMIMIHKPWGIQGGDAEDMRKYADLLDKVENTLIPAYAEKTGKTPEELAEMLSAETWLNAKNVLNMVSQINSPSHLWQWLPFNLKN
;
A
#
# COMPACT_ATOMS: atom_id res chain seq x y z
N MET A 1 0.77 29.39 53.90
CA MET A 1 0.07 28.29 54.57
C MET A 1 -1.35 28.30 54.05
N ILE A 2 -1.80 27.20 53.47
CA ILE A 2 -3.21 27.01 53.09
C ILE A 2 -3.88 26.40 54.31
N ASP A 3 -4.89 27.06 54.87
CA ASP A 3 -5.41 26.78 56.23
C ASP A 3 -6.79 26.10 56.24
N ASP A 4 -7.29 25.67 55.07
CA ASP A 4 -8.68 25.25 54.87
C ASP A 4 -8.86 23.76 54.50
N LEU A 5 -7.89 22.89 54.77
CA LEU A 5 -8.00 21.45 54.50
C LEU A 5 -9.01 20.77 55.44
N LYS A 6 -9.90 19.95 54.88
CA LYS A 6 -10.87 19.16 55.67
C LYS A 6 -10.29 17.80 56.09
N PRO A 7 -10.83 17.16 57.14
CA PRO A 7 -10.36 15.84 57.58
C PRO A 7 -10.46 14.79 56.47
N GLY A 8 -9.30 14.26 56.04
CA GLY A 8 -9.18 13.26 54.97
C GLY A 8 -8.57 13.79 53.66
N GLU A 9 -8.29 15.09 53.56
CA GLU A 9 -7.61 15.68 52.39
C GLU A 9 -6.10 15.79 52.64
N ASP A 10 -5.30 15.45 51.62
CA ASP A 10 -3.84 15.49 51.66
C ASP A 10 -3.31 16.44 50.57
N ILE A 11 -2.30 17.24 50.87
CA ILE A 11 -1.69 18.15 49.87
C ILE A 11 -0.67 17.35 49.06
N GLY A 12 -1.10 16.89 47.90
CA GLY A 12 -0.19 16.40 46.88
C GLY A 12 0.70 17.53 46.35
N LEU A 13 2.02 17.39 46.48
CA LEU A 13 2.96 18.23 45.74
C LEU A 13 2.76 17.97 44.25
N ILE A 14 2.41 19.00 43.48
CA ILE A 14 2.42 18.92 42.01
C ILE A 14 3.89 18.78 41.58
N ASN A 15 4.36 17.55 41.45
CA ASN A 15 5.68 17.28 40.89
C ASN A 15 5.66 17.65 39.40
N SER A 16 6.29 18.78 39.06
CA SER A 16 6.53 19.19 37.68
C SER A 16 7.72 18.40 37.10
N ASN A 17 7.60 17.08 37.06
CA ASN A 17 8.58 16.25 36.37
C ASN A 17 8.41 16.47 34.86
N ARG A 18 9.17 17.44 34.32
CA ARG A 18 9.32 17.65 32.88
C ARG A 18 10.59 16.92 32.42
N PRO A 19 10.52 16.09 31.38
CA PRO A 19 9.44 15.98 30.39
C PRO A 19 8.38 14.92 30.73
N ASN A 20 7.10 15.30 30.56
CA ASN A 20 5.95 14.38 30.69
C ASN A 20 5.69 13.72 29.32
N THR A 21 5.86 12.40 29.25
CA THR A 21 5.62 11.59 28.04
C THR A 21 4.18 11.65 27.54
N ASN A 22 3.21 11.97 28.41
CA ASN A 22 1.80 12.09 28.03
C ASN A 22 1.45 13.41 27.33
N LEU A 23 2.33 14.40 27.35
CA LEU A 23 2.08 15.69 26.68
C LEU A 23 1.95 15.51 25.16
N GLU A 24 2.77 14.63 24.58
CA GLU A 24 2.73 14.34 23.16
C GLU A 24 1.43 13.65 22.76
N HIS A 25 1.01 12.62 23.52
CA HIS A 25 -0.27 11.94 23.30
C HIS A 25 -1.46 12.89 23.41
N PHE A 26 -1.47 13.75 24.42
CA PHE A 26 -2.52 14.77 24.58
C PHE A 26 -2.55 15.74 23.38
N ARG A 27 -1.40 16.31 23.01
CA ARG A 27 -1.29 17.23 21.86
C ARG A 27 -1.76 16.55 20.57
N ASN A 28 -1.29 15.33 20.30
CA ASN A 28 -1.66 14.59 19.10
C ASN A 28 -3.17 14.26 19.09
N GLY A 29 -3.76 13.96 20.24
CA GLY A 29 -5.21 13.81 20.40
C GLY A 29 -5.98 15.09 20.05
N GLN A 30 -5.54 16.26 20.52
CA GLN A 30 -6.17 17.54 20.18
C GLN A 30 -6.08 17.87 18.69
N LEU A 31 -4.93 17.60 18.07
CA LEU A 31 -4.74 17.80 16.63
C LEU A 31 -5.63 16.86 15.80
N ARG A 32 -5.81 15.61 16.22
CA ARG A 32 -6.75 14.67 15.57
C ARG A 32 -8.20 15.11 15.71
N ALA A 33 -8.62 15.62 16.87
CA ALA A 33 -9.97 16.17 17.05
C ALA A 33 -10.22 17.39 16.14
N THR A 34 -9.20 18.25 15.99
CA THR A 34 -9.24 19.40 15.06
C THR A 34 -9.31 18.95 13.60
N ALA A 35 -8.50 17.96 13.22
CA ALA A 35 -8.49 17.35 11.89
C ALA A 35 -9.88 16.82 11.52
N ALA A 36 -10.49 16.02 12.40
CA ALA A 36 -11.82 15.47 12.21
C ALA A 36 -12.91 16.56 12.06
N GLY A 37 -12.86 17.61 12.89
CA GLY A 37 -13.84 18.70 12.82
C GLY A 37 -13.70 19.59 11.58
N THR A 38 -12.49 19.75 11.06
CA THR A 38 -12.19 20.63 9.90
C THR A 38 -12.18 19.90 8.56
N ARG A 39 -12.39 18.57 8.55
CA ARG A 39 -12.19 17.71 7.37
C ARG A 39 -10.82 17.87 6.71
N SER A 40 -9.81 18.12 7.53
CA SER A 40 -8.41 18.20 7.10
C SER A 40 -7.66 16.99 7.65
N SER A 41 -6.58 16.55 6.98
CA SER A 41 -5.82 15.40 7.47
C SER A 41 -4.95 15.76 8.67
N TYR A 42 -4.88 14.84 9.65
CA TYR A 42 -3.97 14.97 10.80
C TYR A 42 -2.53 15.18 10.33
N SER A 43 -2.10 14.40 9.33
CA SER A 43 -0.75 14.47 8.79
C SER A 43 -0.40 15.86 8.25
N SER A 44 -1.35 16.53 7.58
CA SER A 44 -1.16 17.89 7.07
C SER A 44 -1.14 18.94 8.18
N ILE A 45 -2.03 18.82 9.17
CA ILE A 45 -2.11 19.76 10.30
C ILE A 45 -0.87 19.65 11.19
N ALA A 46 -0.48 18.42 11.54
CA ALA A 46 0.65 18.13 12.41
C ALA A 46 2.00 18.23 11.69
N ARG A 47 2.00 18.28 10.35
CA ARG A 47 3.18 18.07 9.48
C ARG A 47 3.92 16.78 9.84
N ASP A 48 3.15 15.74 10.15
CA ASP A 48 3.65 14.44 10.56
C ASP A 48 3.19 13.38 9.56
N TYR A 49 4.15 12.80 8.82
CA TYR A 49 3.90 11.83 7.77
C TYR A 49 4.49 10.45 8.10
N ASN A 50 4.51 10.07 9.38
CA ASN A 50 5.06 8.78 9.83
C ASN A 50 4.05 7.60 9.76
N GLY A 51 2.93 7.78 9.05
CA GLY A 51 1.89 6.76 8.88
C GLY A 51 2.15 5.79 7.71
N THR A 52 1.42 4.67 7.68
CA THR A 52 1.46 3.73 6.55
C THR A 52 0.89 4.38 5.27
N TYR A 53 1.33 3.92 4.10
CA TYR A 53 0.84 4.41 2.81
C TYR A 53 -0.69 4.36 2.72
N SER A 54 -1.31 3.25 3.15
CA SER A 54 -2.76 3.07 3.12
C SER A 54 -3.48 4.08 4.03
N ALA A 55 -2.97 4.31 5.24
CA ALA A 55 -3.57 5.28 6.17
C ALA A 55 -3.45 6.72 5.63
N GLN A 56 -2.29 7.08 5.09
CA GLN A 56 -2.08 8.41 4.51
C GLN A 56 -2.89 8.63 3.24
N ARG A 57 -3.02 7.59 2.41
CA ARG A 57 -3.85 7.65 1.22
C ARG A 57 -5.31 7.82 1.59
N GLN A 58 -5.79 7.12 2.62
CA GLN A 58 -7.16 7.28 3.12
C GLN A 58 -7.39 8.70 3.67
N GLU A 59 -6.46 9.23 4.47
CA GLU A 59 -6.51 10.61 4.95
C GLU A 59 -6.57 11.64 3.80
N LEU A 60 -5.80 11.40 2.73
CA LEU A 60 -5.79 12.28 1.55
C LEU A 60 -7.10 12.18 0.75
N VAL A 61 -7.64 10.97 0.57
CA VAL A 61 -8.93 10.75 -0.11
C VAL A 61 -10.05 11.49 0.60
N GLU A 62 -10.15 11.32 1.92
CA GLU A 62 -11.19 11.97 2.73
C GLU A 62 -11.06 13.50 2.74
N SER A 63 -9.83 14.01 2.85
CA SER A 63 -9.57 15.46 2.76
C SER A 63 -9.95 16.02 1.38
N PHE A 64 -9.69 15.28 0.31
CA PHE A 64 -9.96 15.73 -1.05
C PHE A 64 -11.46 15.74 -1.37
N GLU A 65 -12.25 14.83 -0.79
CA GLU A 65 -13.73 14.93 -0.86
C GLU A 65 -14.23 16.22 -0.21
N GLY A 66 -13.62 16.65 0.91
CA GLY A 66 -13.90 17.95 1.52
C GLY A 66 -13.63 19.11 0.56
N TYR A 67 -12.50 19.09 -0.16
CA TYR A 67 -12.19 20.09 -1.18
C TYR A 67 -13.14 20.05 -2.37
N ALA A 68 -13.58 18.88 -2.80
CA ALA A 68 -14.56 18.73 -3.88
C ALA A 68 -15.88 19.42 -3.52
N VAL A 69 -16.36 19.26 -2.29
CA VAL A 69 -17.57 19.96 -1.81
C VAL A 69 -17.39 21.47 -1.82
N LEU A 70 -16.26 21.97 -1.32
CA LEU A 70 -15.97 23.42 -1.33
C LEU A 70 -15.87 23.97 -2.75
N GLN A 71 -15.24 23.22 -3.65
CA GLN A 71 -15.14 23.55 -5.06
C GLN A 71 -16.53 23.61 -5.72
N ASP A 72 -17.39 22.62 -5.48
CA ASP A 72 -18.74 22.61 -6.03
C ASP A 72 -19.57 23.79 -5.51
N CYS A 73 -19.47 24.10 -4.23
CA CYS A 73 -20.08 25.30 -3.64
C CYS A 73 -19.57 26.58 -4.31
N PHE A 74 -18.25 26.73 -4.48
CA PHE A 74 -17.65 27.89 -5.12
C PHE A 74 -18.04 28.02 -6.60
N VAL A 75 -18.08 26.89 -7.32
CA VAL A 75 -18.52 26.85 -8.71
C VAL A 75 -19.98 27.25 -8.83
N ALA A 76 -20.85 26.69 -7.99
CA ALA A 76 -22.28 26.96 -8.04
C ALA A 76 -22.61 28.41 -7.64
N ALA A 77 -21.98 28.93 -6.58
CA ALA A 77 -22.29 30.24 -6.01
C ALA A 77 -21.60 31.41 -6.73
N ILE A 78 -20.38 31.19 -7.25
CA ILE A 78 -19.54 32.29 -7.75
C ILE A 78 -19.20 32.09 -9.23
N SER A 79 -18.54 30.98 -9.58
CA SER A 79 -17.96 30.85 -10.92
C SER A 79 -19.03 30.75 -12.01
N ARG A 80 -20.09 29.96 -11.78
CA ARG A 80 -21.14 29.70 -12.76
C ARG A 80 -22.04 30.90 -13.04
N PRO A 81 -22.51 31.66 -12.04
CA PRO A 81 -23.24 32.90 -12.29
C PRO A 81 -22.40 33.91 -13.08
N ILE A 82 -21.13 34.12 -12.70
CA ILE A 82 -20.23 35.07 -13.38
C ILE A 82 -20.03 34.66 -14.84
N TYR A 83 -19.72 33.39 -15.11
CA TYR A 83 -19.54 32.89 -16.48
C TYR A 83 -20.78 33.13 -17.34
N ARG A 84 -21.97 32.83 -16.81
CA ARG A 84 -23.22 32.96 -17.56
C ARG A 84 -23.53 34.42 -17.90
N GLU A 85 -23.35 35.34 -16.97
CA GLU A 85 -23.56 36.77 -17.22
C GLU A 85 -22.51 37.35 -18.18
N TRP A 86 -21.24 36.98 -17.99
CA TRP A 86 -20.17 37.35 -18.92
C TRP A 86 -20.47 36.90 -20.35
N LEU A 87 -20.87 35.64 -20.55
CA LEU A 87 -21.15 35.10 -21.87
C LEU A 87 -22.34 35.83 -22.53
N LYS A 88 -23.41 36.12 -21.79
CA LYS A 88 -24.54 36.93 -22.27
C LYS A 88 -24.07 38.30 -22.77
N MET A 89 -23.24 38.99 -21.97
CA MET A 89 -22.70 40.30 -22.33
C MET A 89 -21.79 40.22 -23.56
N ALA A 90 -20.95 39.20 -23.67
CA ALA A 90 -20.05 39.01 -24.80
C ALA A 90 -20.79 38.77 -26.11
N ILE A 91 -21.91 38.03 -26.07
CA ILE A 91 -22.80 37.82 -27.23
C ILE A 91 -23.53 39.12 -27.57
N ALA A 92 -24.11 39.80 -26.59
CA ALA A 92 -24.88 41.03 -26.80
C ALA A 92 -24.03 42.18 -27.34
N SER A 93 -22.76 42.27 -26.92
CA SER A 93 -21.79 43.25 -27.42
C SER A 93 -21.14 42.88 -28.74
N GLN A 94 -21.49 41.74 -29.34
CA GLN A 94 -20.89 41.20 -30.56
C GLN A 94 -19.37 40.92 -30.44
N ALA A 95 -18.85 40.80 -29.21
CA ALA A 95 -17.47 40.39 -28.98
C ALA A 95 -17.26 38.89 -29.29
N ILE A 96 -18.32 38.09 -29.18
CA ILE A 96 -18.34 36.68 -29.57
C ILE A 96 -19.49 36.44 -30.53
N ASN A 97 -19.16 35.93 -31.72
CA ASN A 97 -20.14 35.43 -32.69
C ASN A 97 -20.31 33.92 -32.51
N ILE A 98 -21.54 33.48 -32.27
CA ILE A 98 -21.86 32.07 -32.07
C ILE A 98 -21.88 31.36 -33.43
N PRO A 99 -21.12 30.28 -33.63
CA PRO A 99 -21.19 29.50 -34.86
C PRO A 99 -22.57 28.85 -35.06
N PRO A 100 -23.10 28.80 -36.30
CA PRO A 100 -24.43 28.24 -36.58
C PRO A 100 -24.64 26.79 -36.14
N GLU A 101 -23.56 26.01 -36.07
CA GLU A 101 -23.55 24.60 -35.69
C GLU A 101 -23.68 24.34 -34.18
N VAL A 102 -23.58 25.38 -33.33
CA VAL A 102 -23.66 25.23 -31.88
C VAL A 102 -25.12 25.17 -31.44
N ASP A 103 -25.51 24.11 -30.73
CA ASP A 103 -26.83 24.01 -30.10
C ASP A 103 -27.03 25.15 -29.08
N PRO A 104 -28.02 26.03 -29.25
CA PRO A 104 -28.30 27.13 -28.33
C PRO A 104 -28.53 26.68 -26.88
N ASN A 105 -29.07 25.47 -26.67
CA ASN A 105 -29.30 24.93 -25.32
C ASN A 105 -28.00 24.56 -24.60
N SER A 106 -26.90 24.41 -25.33
CA SER A 106 -25.59 24.05 -24.80
C SER A 106 -24.71 25.25 -24.42
N LEU A 107 -25.06 26.46 -24.87
CA LEU A 107 -24.20 27.66 -24.76
C LEU A 107 -23.74 27.96 -23.34
N PHE A 108 -24.63 27.80 -22.37
CA PHE A 108 -24.36 28.10 -20.96
C PHE A 108 -23.81 26.92 -20.17
N ASN A 109 -23.57 25.79 -20.82
CA ASN A 109 -22.94 24.64 -20.22
C ASN A 109 -21.42 24.85 -20.25
N ALA A 110 -20.83 24.93 -19.06
CA ALA A 110 -19.39 24.99 -18.88
C ALA A 110 -18.95 23.87 -17.95
N VAL A 111 -17.82 23.27 -18.30
CA VAL A 111 -17.10 22.33 -17.43
C VAL A 111 -16.16 23.16 -16.56
N TYR A 112 -16.27 23.02 -15.24
CA TYR A 112 -15.42 23.71 -14.28
C TYR A 112 -14.34 22.73 -13.82
N SER A 113 -13.08 23.12 -13.97
CA SER A 113 -11.93 22.32 -13.52
C SER A 113 -11.30 23.03 -12.33
N GLY A 114 -11.31 22.37 -11.19
CA GLY A 114 -10.63 22.84 -9.98
C GLY A 114 -9.29 22.13 -9.77
N PRO A 115 -8.69 22.30 -8.59
CA PRO A 115 -7.47 21.60 -8.20
C PRO A 115 -7.65 20.09 -8.36
N VAL A 116 -6.62 19.42 -8.85
CA VAL A 116 -6.60 17.96 -9.00
C VAL A 116 -5.85 17.31 -7.85
N MET A 117 -6.22 16.07 -7.54
CA MET A 117 -5.60 15.33 -6.46
C MET A 117 -4.11 15.10 -6.79
N PRO A 118 -3.18 15.44 -5.89
CA PRO A 118 -1.77 15.12 -6.10
C PRO A 118 -1.55 13.60 -6.05
N TRP A 119 -0.70 13.12 -6.95
CA TRP A 119 -0.39 11.70 -7.16
C TRP A 119 0.57 11.21 -6.07
N ILE A 120 0.28 10.04 -5.49
CA ILE A 120 1.22 9.33 -4.61
C ILE A 120 1.99 8.24 -5.39
N ASP A 121 1.28 7.49 -6.25
CA ASP A 121 1.86 6.52 -7.19
C ASP A 121 1.34 6.79 -8.62
N PRO A 122 2.12 7.46 -9.48
CA PRO A 122 1.68 7.84 -10.81
C PRO A 122 1.46 6.64 -11.75
N VAL A 123 2.12 5.49 -11.49
CA VAL A 123 2.01 4.31 -12.36
C VAL A 123 0.69 3.60 -12.11
N LYS A 124 0.33 3.38 -10.84
CA LYS A 124 -0.95 2.74 -10.50
C LYS A 124 -2.13 3.56 -11.01
N GLU A 125 -2.05 4.89 -10.94
CA GLU A 125 -3.13 5.75 -11.37
C GLU A 125 -3.26 5.84 -12.91
N ALA A 126 -2.13 5.88 -13.63
CA ALA A 126 -2.13 5.78 -15.09
C ALA A 126 -2.75 4.46 -15.58
N ASN A 127 -2.42 3.34 -14.92
CA ASN A 127 -3.02 2.05 -15.21
C ASN A 127 -4.53 2.04 -14.89
N ALA A 128 -4.95 2.62 -13.76
CA ALA A 128 -6.36 2.73 -13.41
C ALA A 128 -7.16 3.55 -14.45
N TRP A 129 -6.60 4.67 -14.92
CA TRP A 129 -7.22 5.46 -15.99
C TRP A 129 -7.29 4.71 -17.32
N ALA A 130 -6.22 3.99 -17.69
CA ALA A 130 -6.20 3.16 -18.89
C ALA A 130 -7.27 2.06 -18.84
N VAL A 131 -7.44 1.40 -17.69
CA VAL A 131 -8.48 0.38 -17.48
C VAL A 131 -9.87 0.99 -17.55
N ARG A 132 -10.11 2.15 -16.89
CA ARG A 132 -11.41 2.85 -16.93
C ARG A 132 -11.80 3.28 -18.33
N ILE A 133 -10.87 3.82 -19.10
CA ILE A 133 -11.12 4.23 -20.49
C ILE A 133 -11.42 3.00 -21.35
N ARG A 134 -10.60 1.94 -21.23
CA ARG A 134 -10.81 0.69 -21.99
C ARG A 134 -12.13 0.02 -21.66
N GLY A 135 -12.54 0.05 -20.39
CA GLY A 135 -13.83 -0.49 -19.92
C GLY A 135 -15.03 0.42 -20.19
N GLY A 136 -14.85 1.57 -20.87
CA GLY A 136 -15.92 2.51 -21.19
C GLY A 136 -16.49 3.28 -19.99
N LEU A 137 -15.87 3.17 -18.81
CA LEU A 137 -16.28 3.87 -17.58
C LEU A 137 -15.75 5.31 -17.53
N ALA A 138 -14.80 5.65 -18.39
CA ALA A 138 -14.25 6.99 -18.50
C ALA A 138 -13.87 7.34 -19.94
N THR A 139 -13.78 8.63 -20.21
CA THR A 139 -13.25 9.17 -21.46
C THR A 139 -11.80 9.63 -21.28
N GLU A 140 -11.04 9.66 -22.36
CA GLU A 140 -9.70 10.29 -22.39
C GLU A 140 -9.75 11.72 -21.86
N SER A 141 -10.82 12.44 -22.20
CA SER A 141 -11.03 13.82 -21.74
C SER A 141 -11.26 13.93 -20.23
N GLN A 142 -11.77 12.89 -19.56
CA GLN A 142 -11.86 12.87 -18.09
C GLN A 142 -10.50 12.60 -17.46
N ALA A 143 -9.71 11.67 -18.01
CA ALA A 143 -8.36 11.39 -17.52
C ALA A 143 -7.42 12.60 -17.65
N VAL A 144 -7.49 13.30 -18.79
CA VAL A 144 -6.69 14.52 -19.02
C VAL A 144 -7.08 15.64 -18.05
N ARG A 145 -8.38 15.79 -17.74
CA ARG A 145 -8.85 16.76 -16.74
C ARG A 145 -8.43 16.38 -15.33
N ALA A 146 -8.48 15.10 -14.97
CA ALA A 146 -7.98 14.60 -13.69
C ALA A 146 -6.47 14.83 -13.55
N SER A 147 -5.75 14.95 -14.67
CA SER A 147 -4.34 15.33 -14.72
C SER A 147 -4.11 16.85 -14.67
N GLY A 148 -5.17 17.66 -14.60
CA GLY A 148 -5.09 19.13 -14.52
C GLY A 148 -4.95 19.82 -15.88
N PHE A 149 -5.13 19.11 -16.99
CA PHE A 149 -4.94 19.67 -18.34
C PHE A 149 -6.26 19.84 -19.10
N ASN A 150 -6.24 20.70 -20.12
CA ASN A 150 -7.36 20.87 -21.03
C ASN A 150 -7.34 19.81 -22.15
N PRO A 151 -8.38 18.95 -22.27
CA PRO A 151 -8.42 17.89 -23.29
C PRO A 151 -8.29 18.37 -24.72
N ALA A 152 -8.89 19.52 -25.06
CA ALA A 152 -8.83 20.06 -26.41
C ALA A 152 -7.40 20.47 -26.78
N GLU A 153 -6.69 21.06 -25.82
CA GLU A 153 -5.30 21.48 -26.01
C GLU A 153 -4.35 20.28 -26.09
N VAL A 154 -4.53 19.27 -25.21
CA VAL A 154 -3.75 18.03 -25.26
C VAL A 154 -3.94 17.33 -26.61
N LYS A 155 -5.18 17.22 -27.09
CA LYS A 155 -5.47 16.60 -28.39
C LYS A 155 -4.85 17.39 -29.55
N ARG A 156 -5.00 18.72 -29.54
CA ARG A 156 -4.39 19.61 -30.55
C ARG A 156 -2.86 19.44 -30.56
N ARG A 157 -2.22 19.49 -29.39
CA ARG A 157 -0.78 19.35 -29.26
C ARG A 157 -0.31 17.97 -29.73
N ARG A 158 -1.04 16.91 -29.37
CA ARG A 158 -0.70 15.55 -29.78
C ARG A 158 -0.74 15.34 -31.29
N ILE A 159 -1.70 15.97 -31.99
CA ILE A 159 -1.78 15.94 -33.46
C ILE A 159 -0.51 16.56 -34.06
N VAL A 160 -0.11 17.73 -33.57
CA VAL A 160 1.10 18.43 -34.02
C VAL A 160 2.35 17.59 -33.73
N GLU A 161 2.50 17.07 -32.52
CA GLU A 161 3.64 16.22 -32.13
C GLU A 161 3.76 14.97 -33.00
N VAL A 162 2.65 14.28 -33.30
CA VAL A 162 2.66 13.09 -34.15
C VAL A 162 3.12 13.44 -35.56
N GLU A 163 2.70 14.59 -36.10
CA GLU A 163 3.13 15.05 -37.41
C GLU A 163 4.61 15.47 -37.42
N GLU A 164 5.06 16.23 -36.41
CA GLU A 164 6.48 16.59 -36.23
C GLU A 164 7.36 15.35 -36.10
N ASN A 165 6.94 14.36 -35.31
CA ASN A 165 7.65 13.09 -35.13
C ASN A 165 7.77 12.32 -36.45
N ARG A 166 6.68 12.28 -37.25
CA ARG A 166 6.69 11.66 -38.58
C ARG A 166 7.66 12.36 -39.52
N GLN A 167 7.68 13.69 -39.53
CA GLN A 167 8.59 14.48 -40.35
C GLN A 167 10.05 14.33 -39.92
N ALA A 168 10.30 14.23 -38.62
CA ALA A 168 11.62 14.02 -38.04
C ALA A 168 12.10 12.55 -38.08
N GLY A 169 11.27 11.62 -38.56
CA GLY A 169 11.57 10.19 -38.58
C GLY A 169 11.69 9.55 -37.19
N LEU A 170 11.15 10.21 -36.15
CA LEU A 170 11.16 9.72 -34.77
C LEU A 170 10.08 8.65 -34.60
N LYS A 171 10.50 7.45 -34.17
CA LYS A 171 9.62 6.30 -33.96
C LYS A 171 9.53 5.98 -32.47
N PHE A 172 8.32 6.02 -31.93
CA PHE A 172 8.03 5.69 -30.54
C PHE A 172 7.33 4.34 -30.44
N ASP A 173 7.39 3.72 -29.27
CA ASP A 173 6.66 2.50 -28.89
C ASP A 173 5.13 2.63 -28.99
N THR A 174 4.62 3.87 -29.05
CA THR A 174 3.21 4.23 -29.22
C THR A 174 2.74 4.23 -30.69
N ASP A 175 3.61 3.99 -31.67
CA ASP A 175 3.25 3.93 -33.11
C ASP A 175 2.86 2.51 -33.55
N LEU A 176 1.60 2.33 -33.96
CA LEU A 176 1.02 1.05 -34.41
C LEU A 176 1.70 0.46 -35.66
N THR A 177 2.43 1.28 -36.43
CA THR A 177 3.15 0.83 -37.63
C THR A 177 4.50 0.17 -37.31
N ASN A 178 4.89 0.15 -36.04
CA ASN A 178 6.13 -0.45 -35.56
C ASN A 178 5.99 -1.98 -35.34
N THR A 179 5.85 -2.74 -36.44
CA THR A 179 5.82 -4.22 -36.43
C THR A 179 7.09 -4.88 -37.00
N GLN A 180 8.14 -4.11 -37.30
CA GLN A 180 9.42 -4.67 -37.73
C GLN A 180 10.25 -5.10 -36.51
N GLY A 181 10.05 -6.35 -36.09
CA GLY A 181 10.89 -7.00 -35.07
C GLY A 181 10.19 -7.98 -34.12
N LEU A 182 8.92 -8.34 -34.36
CA LEU A 182 8.23 -9.37 -33.55
C LEU A 182 8.31 -10.74 -34.24
N THR A 183 9.53 -11.29 -34.32
CA THR A 183 9.71 -12.73 -34.54
C THR A 183 9.23 -13.49 -33.31
N ASN A 184 8.14 -14.26 -33.45
CA ASN A 184 7.67 -15.45 -32.70
C ASN A 184 8.03 -15.73 -31.21
N GLU A 185 8.57 -14.78 -30.43
CA GLU A 185 8.82 -14.93 -28.98
C GLU A 185 7.93 -14.04 -28.10
N LYS A 186 6.97 -13.31 -28.68
CA LYS A 186 6.09 -12.38 -27.94
C LYS A 186 4.60 -12.58 -28.18
N GLN A 187 4.16 -13.85 -28.19
CA GLN A 187 2.77 -14.20 -27.86
C GLN A 187 2.57 -14.51 -26.36
N MET A 188 3.59 -14.26 -25.54
CA MET A 188 3.59 -14.41 -24.07
C MET A 188 3.66 -13.07 -23.30
N ILE A 189 3.17 -11.96 -23.86
CA ILE A 189 3.02 -10.69 -23.11
C ILE A 189 1.56 -10.50 -22.70
N LEU A 190 1.09 -11.40 -21.83
CA LEU A 190 -0.08 -11.19 -20.97
C LEU A 190 0.21 -11.71 -19.55
N SER A 191 1.48 -11.69 -19.17
CA SER A 191 1.94 -11.95 -17.81
C SER A 191 2.86 -10.80 -17.39
N PRO A 192 2.66 -10.18 -16.21
CA PRO A 192 3.44 -9.03 -15.81
C PRO A 192 4.87 -9.47 -15.51
N LYS A 193 5.81 -9.16 -16.42
CA LYS A 193 7.23 -9.09 -16.07
C LYS A 193 7.52 -7.66 -15.65
N ALA A 194 7.92 -7.50 -14.39
CA ALA A 194 8.33 -6.25 -13.79
C ALA A 194 9.38 -5.53 -14.67
N MET A 195 9.05 -4.30 -15.08
CA MET A 195 9.98 -3.36 -15.68
C MET A 195 10.93 -2.88 -14.57
N THR A 196 12.16 -3.37 -14.57
CA THR A 196 13.16 -3.00 -13.57
C THR A 196 13.66 -1.59 -13.87
N ILE A 197 13.04 -0.59 -13.25
CA ILE A 197 13.58 0.77 -13.22
C ILE A 197 14.80 0.74 -12.30
N LYS A 198 15.99 1.05 -12.83
CA LYS A 198 17.17 1.36 -12.02
C LYS A 198 16.97 2.71 -11.33
N THR A 199 16.17 2.74 -10.27
CA THR A 199 16.19 3.82 -9.28
C THR A 199 17.47 3.67 -8.44
N LYS A 200 18.14 4.80 -8.16
CA LYS A 200 19.23 4.85 -7.18
C LYS A 200 18.73 4.21 -5.89
N THR A 201 19.34 3.09 -5.51
CA THR A 201 19.01 2.33 -4.31
C THR A 201 19.30 3.16 -3.07
N ASN A 202 18.25 3.69 -2.42
CA ASN A 202 18.27 3.69 -0.97
C ASN A 202 18.39 2.23 -0.55
N ASN A 203 19.34 1.93 0.33
CA ASN A 203 19.73 0.57 0.73
C ASN A 203 18.67 -0.11 1.65
N GLN A 204 17.39 0.22 1.48
CA GLN A 204 16.28 -0.23 2.31
C GLN A 204 15.75 -1.55 1.76
N SER A 205 15.71 -2.56 2.61
CA SER A 205 15.20 -3.89 2.30
C SER A 205 14.30 -4.36 3.43
N TRP A 206 13.15 -4.97 3.08
CA TRP A 206 12.23 -5.58 4.04
C TRP A 206 12.78 -6.88 4.63
N PHE A 207 13.85 -7.43 4.05
CA PHE A 207 14.57 -8.57 4.62
C PHE A 207 16.08 -8.39 4.64
N SER A 208 16.73 -9.20 5.47
CA SER A 208 18.18 -9.39 5.42
C SER A 208 18.54 -10.86 5.58
N ILE A 209 19.63 -11.29 4.94
CA ILE A 209 20.18 -12.64 5.05
C ILE A 209 21.67 -12.53 5.37
N LYS A 210 22.12 -13.21 6.42
CA LYS A 210 23.52 -13.18 6.86
C LYS A 210 23.95 -14.58 7.30
N ALA A 211 25.10 -15.05 6.80
CA ALA A 211 25.76 -16.20 7.39
C ALA A 211 26.38 -15.77 8.73
N VAL A 212 25.99 -16.42 9.82
CA VAL A 212 26.55 -16.19 11.17
C VAL A 212 27.80 -17.04 11.36
N THR A 213 27.73 -18.28 10.90
CA THR A 213 28.82 -19.26 10.88
C THR A 213 28.84 -19.95 9.52
N ASN A 214 29.77 -20.89 9.32
CA ASN A 214 29.84 -21.68 8.08
C ASN A 214 28.63 -22.58 7.84
N ASP A 215 27.85 -22.87 8.88
CA ASP A 215 26.70 -23.79 8.84
C ASP A 215 25.39 -23.16 9.35
N THR A 216 25.41 -21.92 9.82
CA THR A 216 24.24 -21.23 10.38
C THR A 216 24.05 -19.87 9.72
N ALA A 217 22.81 -19.57 9.35
CA ALA A 217 22.43 -18.28 8.79
C ALA A 217 21.25 -17.66 9.53
N ASP A 218 21.28 -16.34 9.67
CA ASP A 218 20.17 -15.54 10.17
C ASP A 218 19.46 -14.89 8.98
N ILE A 219 18.13 -14.98 9.00
CA ILE A 219 17.23 -14.32 8.05
C ILE A 219 16.29 -13.46 8.88
N SER A 220 16.11 -12.19 8.51
CA SER A 220 15.15 -11.30 9.15
C SER A 220 14.14 -10.79 8.13
N ILE A 221 12.84 -10.79 8.46
CA ILE A 221 11.73 -10.21 7.68
C ILE A 221 11.06 -9.14 8.57
N TYR A 222 11.39 -7.86 8.32
CA TYR A 222 11.19 -6.73 9.25
C TYR A 222 10.47 -5.54 8.59
N ASP A 223 9.59 -5.81 7.63
CA ASP A 223 8.71 -4.82 6.99
C ASP A 223 7.65 -5.57 6.15
N GLU A 224 6.89 -4.83 5.33
CA GLU A 224 5.94 -5.36 4.35
C GLU A 224 6.64 -6.17 3.22
N ILE A 225 6.19 -7.42 3.02
CA ILE A 225 6.72 -8.35 2.03
C ILE A 225 6.36 -7.87 0.61
N GLY A 226 7.35 -7.81 -0.27
CA GLY A 226 7.17 -7.32 -1.66
C GLY A 226 7.26 -5.80 -1.81
N PHE A 227 7.48 -5.06 -0.71
CA PHE A 227 7.63 -3.62 -0.73
C PHE A 227 9.03 -3.18 -1.24
N TRP A 228 9.24 -1.88 -1.44
CA TRP A 228 10.51 -1.30 -1.94
C TRP A 228 10.98 -1.81 -3.31
N GLY A 229 10.10 -2.46 -4.09
CA GLY A 229 10.46 -3.09 -5.37
C GLY A 229 11.32 -4.35 -5.22
N ILE A 230 11.42 -4.88 -4.00
CA ILE A 230 12.20 -6.08 -3.69
C ILE A 230 11.25 -7.28 -3.70
N THR A 231 11.45 -8.17 -4.67
CA THR A 231 10.61 -9.36 -4.88
C THR A 231 11.26 -10.61 -4.28
N ALA A 232 10.54 -11.73 -4.28
CA ALA A 232 11.08 -13.03 -3.92
C ALA A 232 12.29 -13.47 -4.77
N GLN A 233 12.50 -12.86 -5.95
CA GLN A 233 13.68 -13.12 -6.77
C GLN A 233 14.97 -12.70 -6.06
N GLN A 234 14.97 -11.55 -5.40
CA GLN A 234 16.12 -11.05 -4.67
C GLN A 234 16.37 -11.92 -3.43
N PHE A 235 15.30 -12.29 -2.70
CA PHE A 235 15.37 -13.26 -1.60
C PHE A 235 15.98 -14.60 -2.04
N SER A 236 15.53 -15.15 -3.18
CA SER A 236 16.06 -16.40 -3.73
C SER A 236 17.55 -16.29 -4.05
N LYS A 237 17.98 -15.16 -4.61
CA LYS A 237 19.39 -14.91 -4.95
C LYS A 237 20.25 -14.87 -3.69
N ASP A 238 19.82 -14.15 -2.67
CA ASP A 238 20.58 -13.98 -1.42
C ASP A 238 20.60 -15.28 -0.59
N LEU A 239 19.49 -16.02 -0.58
CA LEU A 239 19.43 -17.35 0.04
C LEU A 239 20.40 -18.32 -0.66
N LYS A 240 20.45 -18.33 -1.99
CA LYS A 240 21.42 -19.15 -2.75
C LYS A 240 22.86 -18.72 -2.52
N ALA A 241 23.10 -17.44 -2.29
CA ALA A 241 24.44 -16.90 -2.03
C ALA A 241 25.04 -17.42 -0.71
N LEU A 242 24.23 -17.92 0.23
CA LEU A 242 24.71 -18.61 1.43
C LEU A 242 25.48 -19.92 1.12
N GLY A 243 25.24 -20.51 -0.06
CA GLY A 243 25.83 -21.78 -0.45
C GLY A 243 25.16 -22.99 0.24
N ASN A 244 25.70 -24.18 -0.03
CA ASN A 244 25.04 -25.45 0.33
C ASN A 244 25.42 -25.97 1.73
N ASN A 245 26.23 -25.23 2.49
CA ASN A 245 26.76 -25.70 3.78
C ASN A 245 25.86 -25.35 4.97
N ILE A 246 24.83 -24.52 4.76
CA ILE A 246 23.92 -24.09 5.82
C ILE A 246 23.04 -25.26 6.26
N ARG A 247 23.15 -25.59 7.55
CA ARG A 247 22.39 -26.63 8.25
C ARG A 247 21.36 -26.07 9.21
N GLN A 248 21.52 -24.82 9.65
CA GLN A 248 20.57 -24.13 10.52
C GLN A 248 20.24 -22.75 9.96
N ILE A 249 18.96 -22.40 9.97
CA ILE A 249 18.44 -21.07 9.64
C ILE A 249 17.65 -20.54 10.83
N ASN A 250 18.04 -19.38 11.34
CA ASN A 250 17.26 -18.63 12.33
C ASN A 250 16.47 -17.56 11.59
N LEU A 251 15.14 -17.71 11.55
CA LEU A 251 14.24 -16.80 10.83
C LEU A 251 13.52 -15.89 11.82
N HIS A 252 13.90 -14.62 11.82
CA HIS A 252 13.34 -13.56 12.64
C HIS A 252 12.22 -12.81 11.91
N ILE A 253 11.04 -12.70 12.51
CA ILE A 253 9.85 -12.13 11.88
C ILE A 253 9.26 -11.01 12.76
N HIS A 254 9.22 -9.80 12.19
CA HIS A 254 8.44 -8.67 12.66
C HIS A 254 7.80 -7.98 11.43
N SER A 255 6.73 -8.57 10.91
CA SER A 255 6.13 -8.16 9.64
C SER A 255 4.60 -8.19 9.66
N PRO A 256 3.93 -7.18 9.07
CA PRO A 256 2.49 -7.15 8.90
C PRO A 256 1.98 -8.08 7.78
N GLY A 257 2.88 -8.73 7.03
CA GLY A 257 2.55 -9.49 5.81
C GLY A 257 2.91 -8.70 4.55
N GLY A 258 2.19 -8.91 3.46
CA GLY A 258 2.44 -8.24 2.18
C GLY A 258 1.96 -9.07 0.98
N ASP A 259 2.70 -9.01 -0.12
CA ASP A 259 2.36 -9.73 -1.35
C ASP A 259 2.31 -11.25 -1.13
N VAL A 260 1.17 -11.85 -1.49
CA VAL A 260 0.89 -13.27 -1.23
C VAL A 260 1.75 -14.18 -2.12
N PHE A 261 2.02 -13.80 -3.36
CA PHE A 261 2.79 -14.64 -4.28
C PHE A 261 4.28 -14.63 -3.95
N ASP A 262 4.84 -13.47 -3.61
CA ASP A 262 6.20 -13.35 -3.09
C ASP A 262 6.33 -14.14 -1.77
N GLY A 263 5.35 -14.03 -0.87
CA GLY A 263 5.34 -14.79 0.36
C GLY A 263 5.28 -16.31 0.16
N ILE A 264 4.46 -16.80 -0.78
CA ILE A 264 4.40 -18.23 -1.13
C ILE A 264 5.75 -18.69 -1.72
N ALA A 265 6.37 -17.87 -2.57
CA ALA A 265 7.68 -18.19 -3.13
C ALA A 265 8.75 -18.30 -2.02
N ILE A 266 8.76 -17.36 -1.05
CA ILE A 266 9.66 -17.40 0.11
C ILE A 266 9.41 -18.64 0.97
N TYR A 267 8.14 -18.92 1.30
CA TYR A 267 7.75 -20.11 2.04
C TYR A 267 8.28 -21.38 1.38
N ASN A 268 8.09 -21.51 0.06
CA ASN A 268 8.54 -22.67 -0.71
C ASN A 268 10.07 -22.76 -0.79
N LEU A 269 10.77 -21.64 -0.93
CA LEU A 269 12.24 -21.60 -0.91
C LEU A 269 12.79 -22.09 0.44
N LEU A 270 12.20 -21.64 1.53
CA LEU A 270 12.59 -22.04 2.89
C LEU A 270 12.18 -23.49 3.21
N LYS A 271 11.00 -23.93 2.78
CA LYS A 271 10.50 -25.30 2.99
C LYS A 271 11.41 -26.33 2.30
N ASN A 272 11.87 -26.01 1.09
CA ASN A 272 12.75 -26.87 0.30
C ASN A 272 14.23 -26.74 0.67
N HIS A 273 14.61 -25.80 1.53
CA HIS A 273 15.97 -25.67 2.01
C HIS A 273 16.30 -26.80 3.00
N PRO A 274 17.45 -27.51 2.86
CA PRO A 274 17.76 -28.68 3.68
C PRO A 274 18.07 -28.35 5.15
N ALA A 275 18.37 -27.09 5.45
CA ALA A 275 18.60 -26.64 6.82
C ALA A 275 17.38 -26.89 7.72
N ASN A 276 17.64 -27.06 9.01
CA ASN A 276 16.66 -26.91 10.05
C ASN A 276 16.31 -25.42 10.24
N LYS A 277 15.03 -25.10 10.44
CA LYS A 277 14.54 -23.71 10.56
C LYS A 277 13.99 -23.49 11.96
N THR A 278 14.60 -22.59 12.72
CA THR A 278 14.01 -22.06 13.94
C THR A 278 13.47 -20.66 13.65
N VAL A 279 12.17 -20.47 13.86
CA VAL A 279 11.47 -19.21 13.57
C VAL A 279 11.23 -18.46 14.88
N TYR A 280 11.54 -17.17 14.90
CA TYR A 280 11.31 -16.26 16.00
C TYR A 280 10.28 -15.23 15.60
N ILE A 281 9.18 -15.14 16.35
CA ILE A 281 8.19 -14.08 16.20
C ILE A 281 8.60 -12.93 17.12
N ASP A 282 9.44 -12.02 16.63
CA ASP A 282 10.05 -11.00 17.50
C ASP A 282 9.03 -9.95 17.99
N GLY A 283 7.92 -9.78 17.27
CA GLY A 283 6.79 -8.99 17.77
C GLY A 283 5.48 -9.20 17.01
N LEU A 284 5.52 -9.31 15.68
CA LEU A 284 4.32 -9.49 14.86
C LEU A 284 4.62 -10.41 13.69
N ALA A 285 3.78 -11.44 13.50
CA ALA A 285 3.68 -12.15 12.23
C ALA A 285 2.21 -12.13 11.79
N ALA A 286 1.86 -11.22 10.89
CA ALA A 286 0.50 -11.08 10.40
C ALA A 286 0.38 -11.46 8.92
N SER A 287 -0.81 -11.96 8.54
CA SER A 287 -1.14 -12.26 7.14
C SER A 287 -0.10 -13.17 6.46
N MET A 288 0.56 -12.73 5.39
CA MET A 288 1.52 -13.58 4.69
C MET A 288 2.76 -13.94 5.55
N ALA A 289 3.11 -13.10 6.52
CA ALA A 289 4.21 -13.38 7.43
C ALA A 289 3.88 -14.51 8.43
N SER A 290 2.61 -14.66 8.84
CA SER A 290 2.19 -15.80 9.67
C SER A 290 2.20 -17.11 8.91
N VAL A 291 1.93 -17.11 7.60
CA VAL A 291 2.13 -18.30 6.76
C VAL A 291 3.61 -18.66 6.67
N ILE A 292 4.49 -17.68 6.41
CA ILE A 292 5.94 -17.90 6.36
C ILE A 292 6.46 -18.50 7.66
N ALA A 293 5.95 -18.02 8.81
CA ALA A 293 6.33 -18.55 10.11
C ALA A 293 6.09 -20.06 10.25
N MET A 294 5.09 -20.62 9.55
CA MET A 294 4.78 -22.05 9.62
C MET A 294 5.83 -22.95 8.94
N VAL A 295 6.82 -22.37 8.24
CA VAL A 295 7.95 -23.14 7.67
C VAL A 295 8.92 -23.66 8.73
N GLY A 296 8.87 -23.08 9.94
CA GLY A 296 9.74 -23.42 11.06
C GLY A 296 9.55 -24.87 11.49
N ASN A 297 10.67 -25.58 11.63
CA ASN A 297 10.70 -26.83 12.40
C ASN A 297 10.30 -26.53 13.85
N GLU A 298 10.89 -25.47 14.40
CA GLU A 298 10.55 -24.89 15.68
C GLU A 298 10.08 -23.44 15.48
N VAL A 299 9.03 -23.04 16.18
CA VAL A 299 8.52 -21.65 16.17
C VAL A 299 8.49 -21.13 17.60
N ILE A 300 9.17 -20.04 17.86
CA ILE A 300 9.39 -19.44 19.17
C ILE A 300 8.73 -18.06 19.18
N MET A 301 7.90 -17.80 20.20
CA MET A 301 7.15 -16.56 20.32
C MET A 301 7.26 -16.01 21.76
N PRO A 302 7.64 -14.74 21.98
CA PRO A 302 7.61 -14.13 23.29
C PRO A 302 6.16 -13.81 23.70
N GLU A 303 5.90 -13.73 25.01
CA GLU A 303 4.55 -13.51 25.56
C GLU A 303 3.85 -12.24 25.04
N ASN A 304 4.62 -11.23 24.63
CA ASN A 304 4.14 -9.94 24.14
C ASN A 304 4.05 -9.83 22.61
N ALA A 305 4.33 -10.90 21.87
CA ALA A 305 4.15 -10.92 20.42
C ALA A 305 2.72 -11.30 20.02
N MET A 306 2.40 -11.11 18.75
CA MET A 306 1.12 -11.53 18.15
C MET A 306 1.32 -12.22 16.80
N ILE A 307 0.44 -13.19 16.52
CA ILE A 307 0.21 -13.76 15.20
C ILE A 307 -1.19 -13.35 14.76
N MET A 308 -1.36 -12.91 13.50
CA MET A 308 -2.67 -12.64 12.93
C MET A 308 -2.86 -13.42 11.63
N ILE A 309 -4.01 -14.05 11.48
CA ILE A 309 -4.41 -14.74 10.26
C ILE A 309 -5.75 -14.18 9.75
N HIS A 310 -5.86 -14.00 8.44
CA HIS A 310 -7.07 -13.50 7.79
C HIS A 310 -7.13 -13.95 6.34
N LYS A 311 -8.29 -13.83 5.71
CA LYS A 311 -8.46 -14.16 4.28
C LYS A 311 -7.53 -13.31 3.40
N PRO A 312 -7.05 -13.85 2.27
CA PRO A 312 -6.39 -13.04 1.26
C PRO A 312 -7.29 -11.89 0.85
N TRP A 313 -6.74 -10.68 0.82
CA TRP A 313 -7.46 -9.49 0.40
C TRP A 313 -6.81 -8.91 -0.85
N GLY A 314 -7.60 -8.21 -1.64
CA GLY A 314 -7.06 -7.33 -2.66
C GLY A 314 -8.18 -6.60 -3.38
N ILE A 315 -7.83 -5.89 -4.44
CA ILE A 315 -8.73 -4.99 -5.16
C ILE A 315 -8.69 -5.27 -6.65
N GLN A 316 -9.86 -5.39 -7.27
CA GLN A 316 -10.04 -5.51 -8.71
C GLN A 316 -11.09 -4.51 -9.19
N GLY A 317 -10.88 -3.92 -10.36
CA GLY A 317 -11.88 -3.14 -11.08
C GLY A 317 -12.26 -3.83 -12.38
N GLY A 318 -13.53 -3.75 -12.76
CA GLY A 318 -14.07 -4.45 -13.93
C GLY A 318 -15.58 -4.60 -13.84
N ASP A 319 -16.15 -5.40 -14.74
CA ASP A 319 -17.58 -5.72 -14.71
C ASP A 319 -17.92 -6.79 -13.67
N ALA A 320 -19.20 -7.19 -13.60
CA ALA A 320 -19.66 -8.20 -12.63
C ALA A 320 -19.01 -9.58 -12.83
N GLU A 321 -18.60 -9.93 -14.05
CA GLU A 321 -17.89 -11.19 -14.31
C GLU A 321 -16.44 -11.09 -13.83
N ASP A 322 -15.77 -9.96 -14.05
CA ASP A 322 -14.44 -9.68 -13.53
C ASP A 322 -14.41 -9.75 -12.00
N MET A 323 -15.41 -9.16 -11.33
CA MET A 323 -15.50 -9.21 -9.86
C MET A 323 -15.66 -10.64 -9.35
N ARG A 324 -16.49 -11.46 -10.00
CA ARG A 324 -16.67 -12.88 -9.63
C ARG A 324 -15.39 -13.68 -9.84
N LYS A 325 -14.73 -13.53 -11.01
CA LYS A 325 -13.45 -14.18 -11.30
C LYS A 325 -12.38 -13.81 -10.28
N TYR A 326 -12.39 -12.57 -9.80
CA TYR A 326 -11.46 -12.11 -8.78
C TYR A 326 -11.77 -12.68 -7.40
N ALA A 327 -13.04 -12.75 -7.00
CA ALA A 327 -13.45 -13.45 -5.79
C ALA A 327 -13.03 -14.93 -5.84
N ASP A 328 -13.30 -15.62 -6.96
CA ASP A 328 -12.88 -17.01 -7.17
C ASP A 328 -11.35 -17.17 -7.09
N LEU A 329 -10.58 -16.16 -7.52
CA LEU A 329 -9.13 -16.15 -7.39
C LEU A 329 -8.71 -16.03 -5.91
N LEU A 330 -9.32 -15.12 -5.15
CA LEU A 330 -9.04 -14.97 -3.72
C LEU A 330 -9.36 -16.26 -2.95
N ASP A 331 -10.48 -16.92 -3.27
CA ASP A 331 -10.83 -18.22 -2.69
C ASP A 331 -9.80 -19.30 -3.04
N LYS A 332 -9.30 -19.33 -4.29
CA LYS A 332 -8.22 -20.24 -4.67
C LYS A 332 -6.94 -19.96 -3.91
N VAL A 333 -6.58 -18.69 -3.74
CA VAL A 333 -5.39 -18.28 -2.96
C VAL A 333 -5.56 -18.71 -1.50
N GLU A 334 -6.73 -18.51 -0.89
CA GLU A 334 -7.02 -18.97 0.48
C GLU A 334 -6.76 -20.47 0.62
N ASN A 335 -7.25 -21.27 -0.32
CA ASN A 335 -7.03 -22.71 -0.36
C ASN A 335 -5.56 -23.10 -0.51
N THR A 336 -4.71 -22.23 -1.05
CA THR A 336 -3.26 -22.48 -1.10
C THR A 336 -2.54 -22.19 0.21
N LEU A 337 -3.10 -21.34 1.08
CA LEU A 337 -2.50 -20.97 2.37
C LEU A 337 -2.89 -21.96 3.48
N ILE A 338 -4.10 -22.52 3.44
CA ILE A 338 -4.63 -23.45 4.45
C ILE A 338 -3.67 -24.61 4.74
N PRO A 339 -3.07 -25.32 3.76
CA PRO A 339 -2.18 -26.44 4.03
C PRO A 339 -0.99 -26.10 4.92
N ALA A 340 -0.42 -24.89 4.80
CA ALA A 340 0.70 -24.46 5.63
C ALA A 340 0.32 -24.36 7.11
N TYR A 341 -0.89 -23.87 7.40
CA TYR A 341 -1.43 -23.84 8.75
C TYR A 341 -1.88 -25.21 9.24
N ALA A 342 -2.52 -26.01 8.38
CA ALA A 342 -3.01 -27.34 8.72
C ALA A 342 -1.87 -28.27 9.14
N GLU A 343 -0.77 -28.27 8.38
CA GLU A 343 0.43 -29.06 8.69
C GLU A 343 1.00 -28.71 10.07
N LYS A 344 1.01 -27.41 10.44
CA LYS A 344 1.57 -26.97 11.71
C LYS A 344 0.61 -27.15 12.90
N THR A 345 -0.66 -26.85 12.71
CA THR A 345 -1.65 -26.79 13.80
C THR A 345 -2.38 -28.10 14.07
N GLY A 346 -2.49 -28.97 13.05
CA GLY A 346 -3.33 -30.15 13.06
C GLY A 346 -4.84 -29.86 12.94
N LYS A 347 -5.23 -28.59 12.72
CA LYS A 347 -6.64 -28.21 12.51
C LYS A 347 -7.15 -28.64 11.15
N THR A 348 -8.46 -28.84 11.05
CA THR A 348 -9.08 -29.14 9.76
C THR A 348 -9.09 -27.91 8.85
N PRO A 349 -9.14 -28.09 7.51
CA PRO A 349 -9.30 -26.98 6.58
C PRO A 349 -10.49 -26.08 6.90
N GLU A 350 -11.59 -26.66 7.37
CA GLU A 350 -12.83 -25.93 7.71
C GLU A 350 -12.64 -25.03 8.93
N GLU A 351 -12.02 -25.54 10.00
CA GLU A 351 -11.69 -24.72 11.19
C GLU A 351 -10.76 -23.57 10.82
N LEU A 352 -9.77 -23.82 9.96
CA LEU A 352 -8.83 -22.80 9.52
C LEU A 352 -9.50 -21.75 8.63
N ALA A 353 -10.40 -22.15 7.73
CA ALA A 353 -11.18 -21.23 6.91
C ALA A 353 -12.07 -20.31 7.78
N GLU A 354 -12.67 -20.84 8.85
CA GLU A 354 -13.43 -20.04 9.81
C GLU A 354 -12.54 -19.03 10.54
N MET A 355 -11.37 -19.46 11.02
CA MET A 355 -10.41 -18.55 11.66
C MET A 355 -9.88 -17.46 10.71
N LEU A 356 -9.60 -17.81 9.45
CA LEU A 356 -9.20 -16.84 8.42
C LEU A 356 -10.33 -15.85 8.12
N SER A 357 -11.57 -16.31 8.05
CA SER A 357 -12.73 -15.45 7.82
C SER A 357 -13.00 -14.49 8.98
N ALA A 358 -12.66 -14.88 10.21
CA ALA A 358 -12.89 -14.08 11.41
C ALA A 358 -11.83 -13.01 11.67
N GLU A 359 -10.76 -12.94 10.86
CA GLU A 359 -9.55 -12.15 11.15
C GLU A 359 -9.04 -12.42 12.58
N THR A 360 -8.43 -13.58 12.76
CA THR A 360 -8.09 -14.06 14.10
C THR A 360 -6.74 -13.52 14.56
N TRP A 361 -6.77 -12.81 15.70
CA TRP A 361 -5.60 -12.34 16.42
C TRP A 361 -5.23 -13.29 17.56
N LEU A 362 -3.99 -13.77 17.55
CA LEU A 362 -3.45 -14.79 18.43
C LEU A 362 -2.26 -14.24 19.22
N ASN A 363 -2.41 -14.14 20.54
CA ASN A 363 -1.32 -13.86 21.47
C ASN A 363 -0.77 -15.18 22.05
N ALA A 364 0.31 -15.12 22.83
CA ALA A 364 0.94 -16.32 23.38
C ALA A 364 -0.01 -17.25 24.16
N LYS A 365 -1.11 -16.74 24.75
CA LYS A 365 -2.06 -17.57 25.51
C LYS A 365 -2.98 -18.40 24.63
N ASN A 366 -3.27 -17.93 23.42
CA ASN A 366 -4.22 -18.57 22.51
C ASN A 366 -3.63 -18.92 21.14
N VAL A 367 -2.30 -18.84 20.95
CA VAL A 367 -1.61 -19.12 19.68
C VAL A 367 -1.66 -20.58 19.23
N LEU A 368 -2.36 -21.44 19.97
CA LEU A 368 -2.61 -22.84 19.65
C LEU A 368 -1.28 -23.58 19.35
N ASN A 369 -1.34 -24.60 18.49
CA ASN A 369 -0.19 -25.40 18.05
C ASN A 369 0.66 -24.71 16.96
N MET A 370 0.42 -23.42 16.67
CA MET A 370 1.23 -22.68 15.69
C MET A 370 2.66 -22.43 16.20
N VAL A 371 2.84 -22.39 17.52
CA VAL A 371 4.10 -22.08 18.19
C VAL A 371 4.57 -23.29 19.00
N SER A 372 5.86 -23.58 18.92
CA SER A 372 6.53 -24.67 19.63
C SER A 372 6.95 -24.27 21.05
N GLN A 373 7.34 -23.02 21.26
CA GLN A 373 7.79 -22.51 22.55
C GLN A 373 7.36 -21.06 22.79
N ILE A 374 6.87 -20.79 24.00
CA ILE A 374 6.57 -19.43 24.48
C ILE A 374 7.66 -18.97 25.44
N ASN A 375 8.24 -17.81 25.19
CA ASN A 375 9.31 -17.25 26.02
C ASN A 375 8.86 -16.00 26.79
N SER A 376 9.36 -15.85 28.02
CA SER A 376 9.21 -14.60 28.76
C SER A 376 10.03 -13.48 28.09
N PRO A 377 9.52 -12.23 28.01
CA PRO A 377 10.22 -11.11 27.35
C PRO A 377 11.62 -10.81 27.92
N SER A 378 11.90 -11.21 29.15
CA SER A 378 13.21 -11.04 29.81
C SER A 378 14.35 -11.84 29.16
N HIS A 379 14.04 -12.85 28.33
CA HIS A 379 15.04 -13.66 27.63
C HIS A 379 15.41 -13.14 26.24
N LEU A 380 14.74 -12.10 25.72
CA LEU A 380 14.94 -11.59 24.35
C LEU A 380 16.37 -11.11 24.05
N TRP A 381 17.09 -10.63 25.07
CA TRP A 381 18.48 -10.16 24.92
C TRP A 381 19.49 -11.24 24.53
N GLN A 382 19.16 -12.53 24.70
CA GLN A 382 20.03 -13.64 24.32
C GLN A 382 19.93 -14.01 22.83
N TRP A 383 18.96 -13.45 22.10
CA TRP A 383 18.62 -13.83 20.72
C TRP A 383 18.90 -12.75 19.67
N LEU A 384 19.22 -11.53 20.11
CA LEU A 384 19.53 -10.44 19.19
C LEU A 384 20.99 -10.53 18.71
N PRO A 385 21.26 -10.54 17.39
CA PRO A 385 22.60 -10.43 16.85
C PRO A 385 23.06 -8.96 16.90
N PHE A 386 23.20 -8.40 18.10
CA PHE A 386 23.81 -7.09 18.30
C PHE A 386 25.14 -7.22 19.02
N ASN A 387 26.17 -7.59 18.27
CA ASN A 387 27.54 -7.18 18.58
C ASN A 387 27.75 -5.78 17.97
N LEU A 388 27.12 -4.76 18.56
CA LEU A 388 27.56 -3.37 18.38
C LEU A 388 28.73 -3.15 19.34
N LYS A 389 29.91 -3.62 18.94
CA LYS A 389 31.17 -3.14 19.49
C LYS A 389 31.89 -2.33 18.40
N ASN A 390 31.95 -1.03 18.70
CA ASN A 390 32.72 0.07 18.11
C ASN A 390 32.19 0.68 16.81
#